data_AF-A0A917EFU4-F1
#
_entry.id   AF-A0A917EFU4-F1
#
_cell.length_a   1.000
_cell.length_b   1.000
_cell.length_c   1.000
_cell.angle_alpha   90.00
_cell.angle_beta   90.00
_cell.angle_gamma   90.00
#
_symmetry.space_group_name_H-M   'P 1'
#
loop_
_entity.id
_entity.type
_entity.pdbx_description
1 polymer ?
#
loop_
_entity_poly.entity_id
_entity_poly.type
_entity_poly.pdbx_seq_one_letter_code
_entity_poly.pdbx_strand_id
1 'polypeptide(L)'
;MPTTFEVIYLGTLSKIDTSQGNEIAESASAILGSYGSAAAPLYSQIRTLSAVDLSEDDNSSYDFDNGGGYDTFRINGGSIQSFDGAARYNITLTYIDGTTANVRAYVLQDTAGRSYLVPELSYNSDQAQLEAKPIESLILTSVHSNTGDDNGDLAGSRYAADFASPTEGTSGSDSMSLGYTDANGNQITTGADWINAYGGNDTVSGDGGSDLIYGGAGHDVVYGGSGGDAIHGMSGDDQLFGGSGNDSLTGGSGNDTINGDSGNDTLQGGTGNDSLTGGDGNDVFQYQPGDGIDTITDFNTGNTGALGDGNLLNNDYIHLYEYYDNLAELRADFDDDGILNQSNSGTVDYSNNTLFAGGGLVFQGVDRSAFRTDNVGVACFTAGTRIRTPGGEVRIETLQPGDLVETRDNGPQPLRWIGTTRLGQARLDADERLRPVAIKSWVLGSQRDLLVSRQHAFLDGTGGRLIRAAQMLKENWRGVRAAQGRKKITYVHLMFDRHELVFAEGIATESMYPGPMALSGLKRECREELLNIFPQLTLVTRDVPPELLYGPPVRHISGHDRPH
;
A
#
# COMPACT_ATOMS: atom_id res chain seq x y z
N MET A 1 24.82 -25.76 -31.80
CA MET A 1 24.43 -26.30 -30.48
C MET A 1 22.93 -26.18 -30.41
N PRO A 2 22.15 -27.22 -30.05
CA PRO A 2 20.74 -26.98 -29.74
C PRO A 2 20.68 -25.96 -28.61
N THR A 3 20.06 -24.82 -28.88
CA THR A 3 19.81 -23.76 -27.88
C THR A 3 18.83 -24.33 -26.86
N THR A 4 19.25 -24.39 -25.60
CA THR A 4 18.37 -24.72 -24.47
C THR A 4 18.11 -23.44 -23.71
N PHE A 5 16.85 -23.18 -23.39
CA PHE A 5 16.42 -22.00 -22.63
C PHE A 5 15.22 -22.36 -21.76
N GLU A 6 14.97 -21.57 -20.72
CA GLU A 6 13.84 -21.78 -19.85
C GLU A 6 12.54 -21.24 -20.45
N VAL A 7 11.42 -21.88 -20.10
CA VAL A 7 10.06 -21.49 -20.46
C VAL A 7 9.13 -21.74 -19.28
N ILE A 8 8.05 -20.99 -19.17
CA ILE A 8 7.02 -21.20 -18.15
C ILE A 8 5.81 -21.90 -18.77
N TYR A 9 5.44 -23.06 -18.23
CA TYR A 9 4.27 -23.80 -18.70
C TYR A 9 2.96 -23.17 -18.18
N LEU A 10 2.06 -22.79 -19.09
CA LEU A 10 0.78 -22.15 -18.78
C LEU A 10 -0.41 -23.12 -18.75
N GLY A 11 -0.17 -24.41 -19.00
CA GLY A 11 -1.20 -25.43 -19.10
C GLY A 11 -1.51 -25.86 -20.53
N THR A 12 -2.53 -26.70 -20.69
CA THR A 12 -3.07 -27.10 -21.99
C THR A 12 -4.30 -26.25 -22.30
N LEU A 13 -4.20 -25.41 -23.31
CA LEU A 13 -5.17 -24.35 -23.62
C LEU A 13 -5.86 -24.60 -24.96
N SER A 14 -6.89 -23.80 -25.25
CA SER A 14 -7.51 -23.74 -26.58
C SER A 14 -6.45 -23.47 -27.65
N LYS A 15 -6.61 -24.10 -28.83
CA LYS A 15 -5.70 -23.87 -29.95
C LYS A 15 -5.71 -22.41 -30.39
N ILE A 16 -4.53 -21.81 -30.51
CA ILE A 16 -4.38 -20.42 -30.98
C ILE A 16 -4.23 -20.32 -32.50
N ASP A 17 -3.71 -21.36 -33.14
CA ASP A 17 -3.73 -21.55 -34.59
C ASP A 17 -4.74 -22.65 -34.93
N THR A 18 -5.69 -22.31 -35.79
CA THR A 18 -6.72 -23.26 -36.25
C THR A 18 -6.63 -23.55 -37.75
N SER A 19 -5.91 -22.72 -38.52
CA SER A 19 -5.81 -22.88 -39.97
C SER A 19 -4.38 -23.17 -40.38
N GLN A 20 -4.16 -24.44 -40.68
CA GLN A 20 -2.85 -24.95 -41.09
C GLN A 20 -2.39 -24.35 -42.44
N GLY A 21 -1.09 -24.10 -42.60
CA GLY A 21 -0.39 -23.67 -43.81
C GLY A 21 -0.21 -22.16 -43.92
N ASN A 22 -0.25 -21.44 -42.79
CA ASN A 22 -0.05 -20.00 -42.72
C ASN A 22 0.52 -19.58 -41.35
N GLU A 23 1.10 -18.38 -41.28
CA GLU A 23 1.84 -17.89 -40.10
C GLU A 23 0.96 -17.15 -39.07
N ILE A 24 -0.36 -17.31 -39.10
CA ILE A 24 -1.30 -16.52 -38.31
C ILE A 24 -1.98 -17.38 -37.25
N ALA A 25 -1.80 -17.04 -35.98
CA ALA A 25 -2.60 -17.59 -34.88
C ALA A 25 -3.98 -16.93 -34.85
N GLU A 26 -4.92 -17.38 -35.69
CA GLU A 26 -6.21 -16.70 -35.90
C GLU A 26 -7.12 -16.72 -34.66
N SER A 27 -6.85 -17.67 -33.76
CA SER A 27 -7.55 -17.84 -32.48
C SER A 27 -6.71 -17.39 -31.29
N ALA A 28 -5.69 -16.54 -31.46
CA ALA A 28 -4.84 -16.04 -30.38
C ALA A 28 -5.60 -15.42 -29.20
N SER A 29 -6.78 -14.83 -29.44
CA SER A 29 -7.62 -14.25 -28.38
C SER A 29 -8.34 -15.30 -27.51
N ALA A 30 -8.37 -16.56 -27.93
CA ALA A 30 -9.05 -17.65 -27.21
C ALA A 30 -8.39 -18.01 -25.86
N ILE A 31 -7.15 -17.57 -25.65
CA ILE A 31 -6.38 -17.81 -24.42
C ILE A 31 -6.16 -16.52 -23.61
N LEU A 32 -6.92 -15.44 -23.84
CA LEU A 32 -6.85 -14.28 -22.93
C LEU A 32 -7.43 -14.67 -21.57
N GLY A 33 -6.75 -14.27 -20.49
CA GLY A 33 -7.13 -14.65 -19.14
C GLY A 33 -5.97 -14.65 -18.16
N SER A 34 -6.25 -15.13 -16.95
CA SER A 34 -5.29 -15.24 -15.85
C SER A 34 -4.70 -16.64 -15.75
N TYR A 35 -3.40 -16.71 -15.46
CA TYR A 35 -2.62 -17.94 -15.33
C TYR A 35 -1.76 -17.88 -14.07
N GLY A 36 -1.65 -19.00 -13.36
CA GLY A 36 -1.00 -19.06 -12.05
C GLY A 36 -1.85 -18.46 -10.93
N SER A 37 -1.41 -18.69 -9.70
CA SER A 37 -1.96 -18.13 -8.47
C SER A 37 -0.96 -18.33 -7.33
N ALA A 38 -1.18 -17.68 -6.18
CA ALA A 38 -0.41 -17.96 -4.97
C ALA A 38 -0.37 -19.46 -4.59
N ALA A 39 -1.46 -20.20 -4.83
CA ALA A 39 -1.52 -21.65 -4.56
C ALA A 39 -0.85 -22.53 -5.63
N ALA A 40 -0.61 -21.99 -6.83
CA ALA A 40 0.02 -22.69 -7.94
C ALA A 40 0.84 -21.68 -8.79
N PRO A 41 1.95 -21.16 -8.24
CA PRO A 41 2.65 -20.04 -8.85
C PRO A 41 3.42 -20.46 -10.09
N LEU A 42 3.58 -19.55 -11.05
CA LEU A 42 4.17 -19.85 -12.36
C LEU A 42 5.67 -20.15 -12.31
N TYR A 43 6.43 -19.61 -11.35
CA TYR A 43 7.85 -19.95 -11.20
C TYR A 43 8.06 -21.46 -10.91
N SER A 44 7.09 -22.15 -10.27
CA SER A 44 7.13 -23.62 -10.09
C SER A 44 6.93 -24.40 -11.41
N GLN A 45 6.51 -23.70 -12.46
CA GLN A 45 6.24 -24.24 -13.79
C GLN A 45 7.35 -23.91 -14.79
N ILE A 46 8.52 -23.47 -14.33
CA ILE A 46 9.71 -23.31 -15.16
C ILE A 46 10.16 -24.70 -15.68
N ARG A 47 10.46 -24.75 -16.97
CA ARG A 47 10.91 -25.95 -17.69
C ARG A 47 12.03 -25.56 -18.65
N THR A 48 12.86 -26.51 -19.03
CA THR A 48 13.83 -26.32 -20.11
C THR A 48 13.23 -26.72 -21.44
N LEU A 49 13.36 -25.88 -22.46
CA LEU A 49 13.01 -26.18 -23.84
C LEU A 49 14.29 -26.34 -24.66
N SER A 50 14.39 -27.43 -25.42
CA SER A 50 15.50 -27.66 -26.37
C SER A 50 14.99 -27.97 -27.77
N ALA A 51 15.44 -27.23 -28.78
CA ALA A 51 15.19 -27.53 -30.20
C ALA A 51 15.71 -28.92 -30.58
N VAL A 52 15.02 -29.63 -31.47
CA VAL A 52 15.40 -30.97 -31.94
C VAL A 52 15.59 -31.04 -33.45
N ASP A 53 14.56 -30.66 -34.20
CA ASP A 53 14.57 -30.66 -35.67
C ASP A 53 14.04 -29.30 -36.13
N LEU A 54 14.83 -28.63 -36.97
CA LEU A 54 14.54 -27.32 -37.58
C LEU A 54 14.44 -27.58 -39.08
N SER A 55 13.33 -28.17 -39.49
CA SER A 55 13.17 -28.76 -40.81
C SER A 55 12.60 -27.73 -41.79
N GLU A 56 13.45 -26.94 -42.44
CA GLU A 56 13.46 -26.81 -43.91
C GLU A 56 14.36 -25.70 -44.47
N ASP A 57 14.77 -24.67 -43.71
CA ASP A 57 15.58 -23.58 -44.27
C ASP A 57 16.89 -23.28 -43.51
N ASP A 58 17.90 -22.90 -44.29
CA ASP A 58 19.33 -22.77 -43.94
C ASP A 58 19.63 -21.64 -42.92
N ASN A 59 18.69 -21.26 -42.03
CA ASN A 59 18.83 -20.04 -41.22
C ASN A 59 18.04 -20.00 -39.88
N SER A 60 18.29 -20.90 -38.93
CA SER A 60 18.18 -20.60 -37.48
C SER A 60 16.83 -20.06 -36.90
N SER A 61 15.71 -20.12 -37.61
CA SER A 61 14.34 -19.79 -37.15
C SER A 61 13.53 -21.07 -36.86
N TYR A 62 12.52 -21.00 -36.00
CA TYR A 62 11.56 -22.10 -35.81
C TYR A 62 10.41 -21.93 -36.82
N ASP A 63 10.05 -22.99 -37.55
CA ASP A 63 8.86 -23.05 -38.41
C ASP A 63 7.62 -23.42 -37.58
N PHE A 64 6.67 -22.48 -37.52
CA PHE A 64 5.37 -22.65 -36.86
C PHE A 64 4.21 -22.75 -37.86
N ASP A 65 4.44 -22.51 -39.16
CA ASP A 65 3.37 -22.28 -40.14
C ASP A 65 2.73 -23.58 -40.65
N ASN A 66 3.29 -24.72 -40.23
CA ASN A 66 2.88 -26.10 -40.52
C ASN A 66 2.67 -26.41 -42.02
N GLY A 67 3.20 -25.55 -42.90
CA GLY A 67 3.10 -25.63 -44.36
C GLY A 67 4.17 -26.50 -45.02
N GLY A 68 5.30 -26.76 -44.34
CA GLY A 68 6.43 -27.59 -44.82
C GLY A 68 6.83 -28.77 -43.92
N GLY A 69 6.42 -28.74 -42.65
CA GLY A 69 6.76 -29.72 -41.63
C GLY A 69 6.60 -29.06 -40.26
N TYR A 70 6.51 -29.83 -39.17
CA TYR A 70 6.55 -29.23 -37.84
C TYR A 70 7.98 -29.24 -37.33
N ASP A 71 8.50 -28.07 -36.99
CA ASP A 71 9.66 -28.04 -36.12
C ASP A 71 9.35 -28.71 -34.80
N THR A 72 10.41 -29.26 -34.19
CA THR A 72 10.23 -30.07 -32.99
C THR A 72 11.14 -29.66 -31.86
N PHE A 73 10.63 -29.85 -30.64
CA PHE A 73 11.33 -29.50 -29.41
C PHE A 73 11.11 -30.57 -28.34
N ARG A 74 11.90 -30.49 -27.27
CA ARG A 74 11.69 -31.24 -26.03
C ARG A 74 11.50 -30.27 -24.88
N ILE A 75 10.71 -30.72 -23.91
CA ILE A 75 10.57 -30.08 -22.60
C ILE A 75 11.25 -30.99 -21.57
N ASN A 76 12.16 -30.44 -20.76
CA ASN A 76 12.94 -31.17 -19.76
C ASN A 76 13.64 -32.42 -20.32
N GLY A 77 14.12 -32.35 -21.57
CA GLY A 77 14.75 -33.49 -22.25
C GLY A 77 13.82 -34.69 -22.53
N GLY A 78 12.51 -34.52 -22.37
CA GLY A 78 11.50 -35.58 -22.53
C GLY A 78 11.21 -35.96 -23.99
N SER A 79 9.99 -36.43 -24.24
CA SER A 79 9.52 -36.80 -25.58
C SER A 79 9.50 -35.61 -26.54
N ILE A 80 9.73 -35.89 -27.82
CA ILE A 80 9.65 -34.90 -28.91
C ILE A 80 8.21 -34.39 -29.01
N GLN A 81 8.06 -33.08 -29.16
CA GLN A 81 6.81 -32.34 -29.38
C GLN A 81 6.92 -31.54 -30.67
N SER A 82 5.78 -31.31 -31.31
CA SER A 82 5.67 -30.54 -32.55
C SER A 82 5.06 -29.18 -32.26
N PHE A 83 5.67 -28.10 -32.76
CA PHE A 83 5.10 -26.76 -32.68
C PHE A 83 3.77 -26.67 -33.45
N ASP A 84 2.87 -25.79 -33.01
CA ASP A 84 1.54 -25.58 -33.63
C ASP A 84 1.28 -24.11 -33.96
N GLY A 85 1.62 -23.21 -33.04
CA GLY A 85 1.43 -21.79 -33.30
C GLY A 85 1.99 -20.94 -32.18
N ALA A 86 2.09 -19.64 -32.43
CA ALA A 86 2.53 -18.69 -31.43
C ALA A 86 1.92 -17.31 -31.65
N ALA A 87 1.78 -16.55 -30.57
CA ALA A 87 1.32 -15.17 -30.61
C ALA A 87 2.00 -14.36 -29.52
N ARG A 88 2.14 -13.06 -29.76
CA ARG A 88 2.66 -12.10 -28.78
C ARG A 88 1.51 -11.45 -28.04
N TYR A 89 1.63 -11.34 -26.73
CA TYR A 89 0.59 -10.79 -25.87
C TYR A 89 1.10 -9.57 -25.12
N ASN A 90 0.21 -8.62 -24.82
CA ASN A 90 0.47 -7.67 -23.74
C ASN A 90 0.11 -8.38 -22.43
N ILE A 91 1.10 -8.53 -21.55
CA ILE A 91 0.99 -9.33 -20.33
C ILE A 91 1.19 -8.43 -19.12
N THR A 92 0.34 -8.59 -18.12
CA THR A 92 0.59 -8.07 -16.77
C THR A 92 1.10 -9.23 -15.92
N LEU A 93 2.37 -9.16 -15.50
CA LEU A 93 2.99 -10.08 -14.55
C LEU A 93 2.67 -9.63 -13.13
N THR A 94 2.48 -10.60 -12.25
CA THR A 94 2.50 -10.43 -10.79
C THR A 94 3.61 -11.31 -10.25
N TYR A 95 4.61 -10.70 -9.62
CA TYR A 95 5.69 -11.43 -8.96
C TYR A 95 5.26 -11.90 -7.57
N ILE A 96 6.04 -12.80 -6.98
CA ILE A 96 5.76 -13.32 -5.61
C ILE A 96 5.58 -12.18 -4.61
N ASP A 97 6.40 -11.14 -4.68
CA ASP A 97 6.36 -9.97 -3.79
C ASP A 97 5.16 -9.03 -4.02
N GLY A 98 4.17 -9.44 -4.84
CA GLY A 98 2.98 -8.68 -5.18
C GLY A 98 3.23 -7.50 -6.15
N THR A 99 4.49 -7.18 -6.49
CA THR A 99 4.77 -6.15 -7.49
C THR A 99 4.37 -6.63 -8.88
N THR A 100 4.02 -5.68 -9.75
CA THR A 100 3.55 -6.00 -11.11
C THR A 100 4.41 -5.34 -12.17
N ALA A 101 4.51 -5.99 -13.32
CA ALA A 101 5.17 -5.46 -14.51
C ALA A 101 4.31 -5.70 -15.75
N ASN A 102 4.39 -4.78 -16.72
CA ASN A 102 3.76 -4.99 -18.02
C ASN A 102 4.85 -5.31 -19.04
N VAL A 103 4.72 -6.45 -19.71
CA VAL A 103 5.67 -6.93 -20.73
C VAL A 103 4.94 -7.28 -22.00
N ARG A 104 5.67 -7.39 -23.11
CA ARG A 104 5.19 -8.04 -24.31
C ARG A 104 6.02 -9.27 -24.57
N ALA A 105 5.43 -10.44 -24.39
CA ALA A 105 6.14 -11.71 -24.58
C ALA A 105 5.32 -12.67 -25.43
N TYR A 106 6.01 -13.65 -26.00
CA TYR A 106 5.39 -14.70 -26.80
C TYR A 106 4.85 -15.82 -25.93
N VAL A 107 3.67 -16.33 -26.31
CA VAL A 107 3.20 -17.63 -25.88
C VAL A 107 3.25 -18.57 -27.09
N LEU A 108 3.95 -19.67 -26.89
CA LEU A 108 4.16 -20.73 -27.86
C LEU A 108 3.24 -21.90 -27.52
N GLN A 109 2.70 -22.57 -28.53
CA GLN A 109 1.83 -23.73 -28.36
C GLN A 109 2.29 -24.92 -29.20
N ASP A 110 2.15 -26.12 -28.65
CA ASP A 110 2.36 -27.38 -29.35
C ASP A 110 1.05 -27.92 -29.96
N THR A 111 1.15 -28.97 -30.79
CA THR A 111 -0.03 -29.53 -31.51
C THR A 111 -1.10 -30.11 -30.58
N ALA A 112 -0.76 -30.39 -29.33
CA ALA A 112 -1.68 -30.86 -28.29
C ALA A 112 -2.31 -29.72 -27.47
N GLY A 113 -1.96 -28.46 -27.76
CA GLY A 113 -2.48 -27.28 -27.06
C GLY A 113 -1.68 -26.88 -25.82
N ARG A 114 -0.55 -27.53 -25.52
CA ARG A 114 0.32 -27.16 -24.39
C ARG A 114 0.99 -25.82 -24.70
N SER A 115 0.78 -24.87 -23.80
CA SER A 115 1.20 -23.48 -23.99
C SER A 115 2.32 -23.09 -23.04
N TYR A 116 3.27 -22.31 -23.56
CA TYR A 116 4.49 -21.92 -22.87
C TYR A 116 4.75 -20.43 -23.05
N LEU A 117 4.90 -19.69 -21.96
CA LEU A 117 5.50 -18.36 -22.00
C LEU A 117 6.99 -18.55 -22.24
N VAL A 118 7.52 -17.85 -23.23
CA VAL A 118 8.93 -17.97 -23.62
C VAL A 118 9.68 -16.65 -23.40
N PRO A 119 11.01 -16.70 -23.27
CA PRO A 119 11.83 -15.51 -23.28
C PRO A 119 11.74 -14.78 -24.62
N GLU A 120 12.19 -13.54 -24.62
CA GLU A 120 12.38 -12.70 -25.79
C GLU A 120 13.56 -13.19 -26.64
N LEU A 121 13.60 -12.70 -27.88
CA LEU A 121 14.70 -12.95 -28.82
C LEU A 121 16.04 -12.39 -28.34
N SER A 122 15.99 -11.24 -27.69
CA SER A 122 17.16 -10.48 -27.27
C SER A 122 16.86 -9.86 -25.93
N TYR A 123 17.92 -9.64 -25.14
CA TYR A 123 17.78 -8.97 -23.85
C TYR A 123 17.30 -7.53 -24.05
N ASN A 124 16.04 -7.28 -23.68
CA ASN A 124 15.38 -5.98 -23.75
C ASN A 124 14.69 -5.70 -22.41
N SER A 125 13.92 -4.60 -22.31
CA SER A 125 13.22 -4.27 -21.07
C SER A 125 12.19 -5.31 -20.65
N ASP A 126 11.53 -5.96 -21.61
CA ASP A 126 10.53 -6.98 -21.32
C ASP A 126 11.20 -8.26 -20.80
N GLN A 127 12.33 -8.66 -21.40
CA GLN A 127 13.13 -9.78 -20.89
C GLN A 127 13.68 -9.51 -19.48
N ALA A 128 14.17 -8.29 -19.25
CA ALA A 128 14.66 -7.91 -17.92
C ALA A 128 13.56 -7.98 -16.85
N GLN A 129 12.28 -7.79 -17.22
CA GLN A 129 11.16 -8.00 -16.30
C GLN A 129 10.83 -9.48 -16.12
N LEU A 130 10.85 -10.28 -17.19
CA LEU A 130 10.64 -11.73 -17.11
C LEU A 130 11.63 -12.43 -16.17
N GLU A 131 12.88 -11.95 -16.11
CA GLU A 131 13.92 -12.48 -15.22
C GLU A 131 14.03 -11.75 -13.88
N ALA A 132 13.28 -10.66 -13.68
CA ALA A 132 13.52 -9.77 -12.56
C ALA A 132 13.30 -10.45 -11.21
N LYS A 133 12.22 -11.25 -11.11
CA LYS A 133 11.74 -11.87 -9.87
C LYS A 133 10.91 -13.11 -10.20
N PRO A 134 10.72 -14.04 -9.25
CA PRO A 134 9.85 -15.19 -9.46
C PRO A 134 8.42 -14.74 -9.79
N ILE A 135 7.90 -15.23 -10.91
CA ILE A 135 6.56 -14.88 -11.40
C ILE A 135 5.53 -15.77 -10.68
N GLU A 136 4.63 -15.16 -9.89
CA GLU A 136 3.53 -15.88 -9.24
C GLU A 136 2.41 -16.15 -10.26
N SER A 137 1.96 -15.10 -10.94
CA SER A 137 0.85 -15.18 -11.89
C SER A 137 1.01 -14.17 -13.02
N LEU A 138 0.23 -14.35 -14.08
CA LEU A 138 0.15 -13.39 -15.17
C LEU A 138 -1.26 -13.27 -15.73
N ILE A 139 -1.55 -12.16 -16.39
CA ILE A 139 -2.77 -11.92 -17.15
C ILE A 139 -2.41 -11.63 -18.60
N LEU A 140 -2.88 -12.45 -19.52
CA LEU A 140 -2.86 -12.15 -20.96
C LEU A 140 -3.99 -11.15 -21.26
N THR A 141 -3.66 -9.87 -21.30
CA THR A 141 -4.66 -8.78 -21.38
C THR A 141 -5.21 -8.56 -22.77
N SER A 142 -4.35 -8.71 -23.79
CA SER A 142 -4.71 -8.51 -25.20
C SER A 142 -3.65 -9.15 -26.09
N VAL A 143 -4.06 -9.52 -27.30
CA VAL A 143 -3.15 -9.96 -28.35
C VAL A 143 -2.40 -8.73 -28.88
N HIS A 144 -1.08 -8.74 -28.79
CA HIS A 144 -0.21 -7.70 -29.34
C HIS A 144 0.06 -7.94 -30.82
N SER A 145 0.40 -9.19 -31.17
CA SER A 145 0.52 -9.66 -32.55
C SER A 145 0.09 -11.13 -32.60
N ASN A 146 -0.60 -11.50 -33.67
CA ASN A 146 -0.97 -12.88 -33.96
C ASN A 146 -0.25 -13.44 -35.20
N THR A 147 0.73 -12.72 -35.74
CA THR A 147 1.63 -13.23 -36.76
C THR A 147 2.85 -13.83 -36.08
N GLY A 148 3.15 -15.09 -36.42
CA GLY A 148 4.28 -15.86 -35.91
C GLY A 148 5.59 -15.59 -36.65
N ASP A 149 5.53 -15.06 -37.88
CA ASP A 149 6.69 -14.77 -38.71
C ASP A 149 6.57 -13.43 -39.50
N ASP A 150 7.74 -12.94 -39.93
CA ASP A 150 8.22 -11.74 -40.63
C ASP A 150 8.37 -10.41 -39.83
N ASN A 151 9.62 -10.20 -39.36
CA ASN A 151 10.19 -9.09 -38.58
C ASN A 151 9.76 -8.96 -37.09
N GLY A 152 9.27 -10.04 -36.49
CA GLY A 152 8.79 -10.14 -35.10
C GLY A 152 8.96 -11.56 -34.56
N ASP A 153 10.21 -12.02 -34.52
CA ASP A 153 10.52 -13.45 -34.55
C ASP A 153 10.19 -14.22 -33.26
N LEU A 154 9.88 -15.50 -33.44
CA LEU A 154 10.28 -16.58 -32.56
C LEU A 154 11.41 -17.38 -33.25
N ALA A 155 12.63 -16.83 -33.38
CA ALA A 155 13.78 -17.55 -33.94
C ALA A 155 14.15 -18.87 -33.20
N GLY A 156 14.90 -19.80 -33.78
CA GLY A 156 15.47 -20.96 -33.08
C GLY A 156 16.35 -20.58 -31.88
N SER A 157 16.94 -19.39 -31.96
CA SER A 157 17.81 -18.79 -30.94
C SER A 157 17.03 -17.79 -30.08
N ARG A 158 16.75 -18.16 -28.83
CA ARG A 158 16.25 -17.23 -27.80
C ARG A 158 17.39 -16.65 -26.98
N TYR A 159 17.09 -15.56 -26.27
CA TYR A 159 17.89 -15.22 -25.11
C TYR A 159 17.90 -16.43 -24.16
N ALA A 160 19.09 -16.84 -23.74
CA ALA A 160 19.22 -17.83 -22.69
C ALA A 160 18.80 -17.16 -21.38
N ALA A 161 17.52 -17.31 -21.06
CA ALA A 161 16.91 -16.75 -19.88
C ALA A 161 16.99 -17.76 -18.74
N ASP A 162 17.35 -17.25 -17.57
CA ASP A 162 17.23 -17.92 -16.29
C ASP A 162 16.07 -17.22 -15.56
N PHE A 163 14.84 -17.70 -15.76
CA PHE A 163 13.69 -17.17 -15.04
C PHE A 163 13.96 -17.32 -13.54
N ALA A 164 13.77 -16.24 -12.79
CA ALA A 164 14.01 -16.29 -11.36
C ALA A 164 13.09 -17.31 -10.67
N SER A 165 13.66 -18.13 -9.81
CA SER A 165 12.95 -19.04 -8.90
C SER A 165 13.45 -18.80 -7.47
N PRO A 166 12.61 -18.96 -6.45
CA PRO A 166 13.07 -18.88 -5.06
C PRO A 166 13.92 -20.11 -4.72
N THR A 167 14.65 -20.03 -3.62
CA THR A 167 15.19 -21.19 -2.93
C THR A 167 14.04 -21.93 -2.25
N GLU A 168 13.82 -23.18 -2.66
CA GLU A 168 12.62 -23.94 -2.32
C GLU A 168 12.82 -24.96 -1.19
N GLY A 169 11.86 -25.02 -0.28
CA GLY A 169 11.63 -26.13 0.64
C GLY A 169 10.87 -27.27 -0.04
N THR A 170 10.27 -28.13 0.78
CA THR A 170 9.49 -29.30 0.41
C THR A 170 8.08 -29.20 0.97
N SER A 171 7.24 -30.21 0.76
CA SER A 171 5.90 -30.23 1.35
C SER A 171 5.86 -30.76 2.79
N GLY A 172 7.01 -30.92 3.44
CA GLY A 172 7.10 -31.29 4.86
C GLY A 172 8.16 -30.46 5.56
N SER A 173 8.28 -30.61 6.88
CA SER A 173 9.17 -29.78 7.71
C SER A 173 10.62 -29.70 7.22
N ASP A 174 11.06 -28.48 6.93
CA ASP A 174 12.38 -28.14 6.44
C ASP A 174 13.17 -27.27 7.43
N SER A 175 14.50 -27.30 7.27
CA SER A 175 15.42 -26.41 7.96
C SER A 175 16.27 -25.69 6.92
N MET A 176 15.88 -24.46 6.63
CA MET A 176 16.43 -23.62 5.58
C MET A 176 17.22 -22.49 6.23
N SER A 177 18.53 -22.47 6.04
CA SER A 177 19.42 -21.45 6.61
C SER A 177 20.57 -21.18 5.64
N LEU A 178 21.45 -20.22 5.96
CA LEU A 178 22.62 -19.89 5.15
C LEU A 178 23.34 -21.13 4.62
N GLY A 179 23.43 -21.24 3.29
CA GLY A 179 24.05 -22.38 2.61
C GLY A 179 23.11 -23.54 2.26
N TYR A 180 21.83 -23.49 2.66
CA TYR A 180 20.81 -24.42 2.16
C TYR A 180 20.69 -24.28 0.64
N THR A 181 20.76 -25.40 -0.09
CA THR A 181 20.62 -25.46 -1.56
C THR A 181 19.45 -26.36 -1.92
N ASP A 182 18.54 -25.88 -2.76
CA ASP A 182 17.40 -26.65 -3.23
C ASP A 182 17.76 -27.60 -4.40
N ALA A 183 16.76 -28.32 -4.92
CA ALA A 183 16.94 -29.26 -6.03
C ALA A 183 17.28 -28.57 -7.37
N ASN A 184 16.97 -27.28 -7.50
CA ASN A 184 17.25 -26.47 -8.68
C ASN A 184 18.66 -25.82 -8.60
N GLY A 185 19.31 -25.91 -7.43
CA GLY A 185 20.64 -25.35 -7.19
C GLY A 185 20.61 -23.92 -6.66
N ASN A 186 19.43 -23.37 -6.36
CA ASN A 186 19.30 -22.07 -5.68
C ASN A 186 19.75 -22.24 -4.24
N GLN A 187 20.43 -21.23 -3.70
CA GLN A 187 21.02 -21.30 -2.37
C GLN A 187 20.67 -20.06 -1.57
N ILE A 188 20.40 -20.23 -0.28
CA ILE A 188 20.39 -19.13 0.69
C ILE A 188 21.83 -18.62 0.86
N THR A 189 22.02 -17.32 0.70
CA THR A 189 23.30 -16.63 0.71
C THR A 189 23.37 -15.62 1.85
N THR A 190 24.41 -14.78 1.88
CA THR A 190 24.52 -13.64 2.80
C THR A 190 24.04 -12.35 2.13
N GLY A 191 23.31 -12.46 1.03
CA GLY A 191 22.73 -11.34 0.28
C GLY A 191 21.24 -11.59 0.09
N ALA A 192 20.57 -10.65 -0.60
CA ALA A 192 19.12 -10.72 -0.79
C ALA A 192 18.69 -12.04 -1.45
N ASP A 193 17.86 -12.79 -0.75
CA ASP A 193 17.34 -14.09 -1.14
C ASP A 193 15.81 -14.07 -1.29
N TRP A 194 15.32 -14.97 -2.14
CA TRP A 194 13.89 -15.30 -2.23
C TRP A 194 13.71 -16.72 -1.73
N ILE A 195 12.91 -16.90 -0.68
CA ILE A 195 12.76 -18.19 -0.01
C ILE A 195 11.27 -18.56 0.04
N ASN A 196 10.95 -19.79 -0.34
CA ASN A 196 9.62 -20.36 -0.13
C ASN A 196 9.75 -21.76 0.49
N ALA A 197 9.35 -21.89 1.75
CA ALA A 197 9.45 -23.16 2.48
C ALA A 197 8.30 -24.13 2.20
N TYR A 198 7.25 -23.68 1.50
CA TYR A 198 6.08 -24.44 1.07
C TYR A 198 5.17 -24.93 2.19
N GLY A 199 5.43 -26.07 2.81
CA GLY A 199 4.55 -26.53 3.87
C GLY A 199 5.18 -27.63 4.69
N GLY A 200 4.61 -27.89 5.85
CA GLY A 200 5.37 -28.44 6.96
C GLY A 200 5.53 -27.38 8.04
N ASN A 201 6.07 -27.79 9.18
CA ASN A 201 6.49 -26.83 10.20
C ASN A 201 7.96 -26.53 9.96
N ASP A 202 8.26 -25.38 9.42
CA ASP A 202 9.56 -25.06 8.87
C ASP A 202 10.37 -24.16 9.81
N THR A 203 11.70 -24.23 9.68
CA THR A 203 12.60 -23.26 10.31
C THR A 203 13.44 -22.60 9.24
N VAL A 204 13.21 -21.31 9.02
CA VAL A 204 13.79 -20.53 7.92
C VAL A 204 14.63 -19.37 8.45
N SER A 205 15.79 -19.13 7.86
CA SER A 205 16.66 -17.99 8.18
C SER A 205 17.23 -17.38 6.90
N GLY A 206 16.95 -16.10 6.65
CA GLY A 206 17.52 -15.31 5.54
C GLY A 206 18.98 -14.88 5.75
N ASP A 207 19.43 -14.81 7.02
CA ASP A 207 20.79 -14.41 7.43
C ASP A 207 21.08 -12.92 7.17
N GLY A 208 21.36 -12.52 5.95
CA GLY A 208 21.58 -11.11 5.64
C GLY A 208 21.31 -10.79 4.18
N GLY A 209 20.91 -9.56 3.90
CA GLY A 209 20.25 -9.24 2.65
C GLY A 209 18.91 -8.58 2.92
N SER A 210 18.26 -8.08 1.87
CA SER A 210 16.85 -7.73 1.96
C SER A 210 16.08 -8.88 1.36
N ASP A 211 15.60 -9.77 2.21
CA ASP A 211 15.05 -11.05 1.83
C ASP A 211 13.55 -10.96 1.65
N LEU A 212 13.01 -11.87 0.84
CA LEU A 212 11.57 -12.11 0.83
C LEU A 212 11.31 -13.59 1.08
N ILE A 213 10.60 -13.85 2.16
CA ILE A 213 10.46 -15.16 2.77
C ILE A 213 8.97 -15.51 2.92
N TYR A 214 8.59 -16.66 2.39
CA TYR A 214 7.28 -17.29 2.62
C TYR A 214 7.49 -18.55 3.47
N GLY A 215 6.91 -18.57 4.68
CA GLY A 215 6.86 -19.74 5.56
C GLY A 215 5.99 -20.84 4.94
N GLY A 216 4.75 -20.49 4.60
CA GLY A 216 3.87 -21.38 3.87
C GLY A 216 2.85 -22.04 4.78
N ALA A 217 2.65 -23.35 4.64
CA ALA A 217 1.60 -24.05 5.37
C ALA A 217 2.14 -24.90 6.51
N GLY A 218 1.90 -24.48 7.75
CA GLY A 218 2.24 -25.18 8.98
C GLY A 218 2.64 -24.19 10.06
N HIS A 219 3.20 -24.67 11.16
CA HIS A 219 3.65 -23.79 12.24
C HIS A 219 5.12 -23.46 12.06
N ASP A 220 5.40 -22.32 11.46
CA ASP A 220 6.73 -21.97 10.99
C ASP A 220 7.49 -21.07 11.97
N VAL A 221 8.82 -21.13 11.91
CA VAL A 221 9.71 -20.23 12.64
C VAL A 221 10.62 -19.56 11.61
N VAL A 222 10.46 -18.26 11.41
CA VAL A 222 11.14 -17.50 10.36
C VAL A 222 11.95 -16.37 10.95
N TYR A 223 13.23 -16.31 10.57
CA TYR A 223 14.15 -15.23 10.91
C TYR A 223 14.56 -14.51 9.62
N GLY A 224 14.28 -13.21 9.49
CA GLY A 224 14.76 -12.37 8.38
C GLY A 224 16.27 -12.25 8.45
N GLY A 225 16.77 -11.65 9.53
CA GLY A 225 18.19 -11.55 9.80
C GLY A 225 18.66 -10.11 9.73
N SER A 226 19.46 -9.74 8.73
CA SER A 226 19.97 -8.38 8.60
C SER A 226 19.71 -7.76 7.24
N GLY A 227 19.00 -6.63 7.22
CA GLY A 227 18.55 -5.91 6.03
C GLY A 227 17.05 -5.67 6.15
N GLY A 228 16.43 -5.07 5.13
CA GLY A 228 14.99 -4.82 5.17
C GLY A 228 14.25 -5.99 4.53
N ASP A 229 13.64 -6.82 5.34
CA ASP A 229 13.08 -8.12 4.96
C ASP A 229 11.55 -8.05 4.79
N ALA A 230 11.02 -8.87 3.89
CA ALA A 230 9.59 -9.09 3.73
C ALA A 230 9.26 -10.54 4.10
N ILE A 231 8.55 -10.72 5.23
CA ILE A 231 8.28 -12.05 5.80
C ILE A 231 6.77 -12.29 5.81
N HIS A 232 6.36 -13.42 5.24
CA HIS A 232 4.98 -13.88 5.21
C HIS A 232 4.89 -15.28 5.84
N GLY A 233 4.26 -15.41 7.01
CA GLY A 233 4.04 -16.70 7.69
C GLY A 233 3.10 -17.62 6.88
N MET A 234 2.02 -17.03 6.38
CA MET A 234 0.96 -17.64 5.56
C MET A 234 -0.07 -18.40 6.38
N SER A 235 0.02 -19.71 6.61
CA SER A 235 -1.03 -20.43 7.34
C SER A 235 -0.49 -21.36 8.40
N GLY A 236 -0.97 -21.18 9.62
CA GLY A 236 -0.59 -21.89 10.83
C GLY A 236 -0.29 -20.88 11.94
N ASP A 237 -0.01 -21.36 13.14
CA ASP A 237 0.43 -20.48 14.23
C ASP A 237 1.95 -20.27 14.10
N ASP A 238 2.36 -19.14 13.53
CA ASP A 238 3.74 -18.87 13.11
C ASP A 238 4.53 -18.01 14.10
N GLN A 239 5.86 -18.08 14.05
CA GLN A 239 6.79 -17.20 14.77
C GLN A 239 7.68 -16.47 13.79
N LEU A 240 7.51 -15.15 13.67
CA LEU A 240 8.22 -14.31 12.72
C LEU A 240 9.13 -13.31 13.45
N PHE A 241 10.39 -13.26 13.07
CA PHE A 241 11.41 -12.37 13.62
C PHE A 241 12.08 -11.58 12.48
N GLY A 242 11.96 -10.26 12.48
CA GLY A 242 12.51 -9.38 11.43
C GLY A 242 14.03 -9.33 11.51
N GLY A 243 14.54 -8.97 12.69
CA GLY A 243 15.96 -8.91 12.98
C GLY A 243 16.46 -7.48 12.97
N SER A 244 17.38 -7.13 12.08
CA SER A 244 17.88 -5.76 11.97
C SER A 244 17.60 -5.15 10.61
N GLY A 245 16.89 -4.04 10.57
CA GLY A 245 16.56 -3.33 9.34
C GLY A 245 15.18 -2.72 9.42
N ASN A 246 14.55 -2.42 8.29
CA ASN A 246 13.16 -1.98 8.33
C ASN A 246 12.36 -3.06 7.63
N ASP A 247 11.65 -3.85 8.40
CA ASP A 247 11.07 -5.11 7.98
C ASP A 247 9.56 -4.98 7.77
N SER A 248 9.00 -5.89 6.97
CA SER A 248 7.57 -6.02 6.71
C SER A 248 7.15 -7.45 7.03
N LEU A 249 6.44 -7.64 8.15
CA LEU A 249 6.05 -8.94 8.65
C LEU A 249 4.54 -9.12 8.59
N THR A 250 4.08 -10.22 8.00
CA THR A 250 2.67 -10.61 7.95
C THR A 250 2.52 -12.05 8.45
N GLY A 251 1.76 -12.26 9.53
CA GLY A 251 1.50 -13.59 10.09
C GLY A 251 0.69 -14.45 9.13
N GLY A 252 -0.52 -14.03 8.81
CA GLY A 252 -1.38 -14.69 7.85
C GLY A 252 -2.61 -15.27 8.52
N SER A 253 -2.76 -16.59 8.58
CA SER A 253 -3.90 -17.23 9.26
C SER A 253 -3.42 -18.17 10.35
N GLY A 254 -3.89 -17.98 11.57
CA GLY A 254 -3.43 -18.70 12.76
C GLY A 254 -3.16 -17.69 13.87
N ASN A 255 -2.76 -18.15 15.05
CA ASN A 255 -2.40 -17.26 16.15
C ASN A 255 -0.90 -17.05 16.13
N ASP A 256 -0.48 -15.96 15.50
CA ASP A 256 0.90 -15.69 15.15
C ASP A 256 1.62 -14.91 16.25
N THR A 257 2.93 -15.12 16.36
CA THR A 257 3.82 -14.32 17.19
C THR A 257 4.80 -13.59 16.28
N ILE A 258 4.73 -12.26 16.25
CA ILE A 258 5.50 -11.43 15.34
C ILE A 258 6.35 -10.46 16.15
N ASN A 259 7.64 -10.39 15.83
CA ASN A 259 8.60 -9.47 16.44
C ASN A 259 9.43 -8.78 15.34
N GLY A 260 9.36 -7.44 15.28
CA GLY A 260 10.17 -6.64 14.35
C GLY A 260 11.66 -6.62 14.72
N ASP A 261 11.97 -6.79 16.01
CA ASP A 261 13.30 -6.67 16.61
C ASP A 261 13.89 -5.25 16.50
N SER A 262 14.62 -4.88 15.45
CA SER A 262 15.30 -3.58 15.41
C SER A 262 15.19 -2.87 14.08
N GLY A 263 14.74 -1.62 14.17
CA GLY A 263 14.56 -0.66 13.11
C GLY A 263 13.09 -0.25 13.01
N ASN A 264 12.64 0.25 11.85
CA ASN A 264 11.26 0.76 11.74
C ASN A 264 10.44 -0.24 10.94
N ASP A 265 9.70 -1.07 11.66
CA ASP A 265 9.08 -2.26 11.10
C ASP A 265 7.60 -2.05 10.83
N THR A 266 7.05 -2.89 9.97
CA THR A 266 5.62 -2.92 9.66
C THR A 266 5.08 -4.30 9.95
N LEU A 267 4.16 -4.41 10.90
CA LEU A 267 3.65 -5.69 11.40
C LEU A 267 2.15 -5.80 11.16
N GLN A 268 1.72 -6.94 10.61
CA GLN A 268 0.31 -7.34 10.50
C GLN A 268 0.16 -8.77 11.00
N GLY A 269 -0.74 -8.99 11.95
CA GLY A 269 -1.08 -10.34 12.43
C GLY A 269 -1.78 -11.16 11.35
N GLY A 270 -2.94 -10.67 10.89
CA GLY A 270 -3.78 -11.40 9.94
C GLY A 270 -4.95 -12.04 10.68
N THR A 271 -5.50 -13.15 10.18
CA THR A 271 -6.63 -13.79 10.84
C THR A 271 -6.19 -14.69 11.99
N GLY A 272 -6.69 -14.45 13.19
CA GLY A 272 -6.38 -15.20 14.41
C GLY A 272 -6.33 -14.26 15.61
N ASN A 273 -5.78 -14.70 16.73
CA ASN A 273 -5.48 -13.79 17.83
C ASN A 273 -3.97 -13.69 17.96
N ASP A 274 -3.40 -12.64 17.41
CA ASP A 274 -1.96 -12.54 17.22
C ASP A 274 -1.27 -11.78 18.35
N SER A 275 0.04 -11.96 18.47
CA SER A 275 0.90 -11.25 19.41
C SER A 275 1.98 -10.50 18.65
N LEU A 276 1.90 -9.16 18.64
CA LEU A 276 2.78 -8.29 17.87
C LEU A 276 3.71 -7.50 18.78
N THR A 277 5.00 -7.48 18.46
CA THR A 277 6.07 -6.77 19.18
C THR A 277 6.86 -5.95 18.16
N GLY A 278 6.90 -4.64 18.30
CA GLY A 278 7.63 -3.77 17.37
C GLY A 278 9.14 -3.89 17.56
N GLY A 279 9.60 -3.77 18.81
CA GLY A 279 11.01 -3.77 19.15
C GLY A 279 11.62 -2.36 19.21
N ASP A 280 12.85 -2.22 18.73
CA ASP A 280 13.62 -0.98 18.74
C ASP A 280 13.38 -0.16 17.46
N GLY A 281 12.54 0.87 17.50
CA GLY A 281 12.44 1.86 16.44
C GLY A 281 11.00 2.32 16.26
N ASN A 282 10.66 2.91 15.12
CA ASN A 282 9.30 3.44 14.91
C ASN A 282 8.46 2.45 14.13
N ASP A 283 7.70 1.64 14.84
CA ASP A 283 6.99 0.54 14.23
C ASP A 283 5.57 0.92 13.83
N VAL A 284 5.05 0.23 12.82
CA VAL A 284 3.70 0.41 12.31
C VAL A 284 2.95 -0.90 12.43
N PHE A 285 1.99 -0.95 13.36
CA PHE A 285 1.05 -2.04 13.47
C PHE A 285 -0.14 -1.80 12.55
N GLN A 286 -0.47 -2.79 11.73
CA GLN A 286 -1.61 -2.79 10.84
C GLN A 286 -2.66 -3.79 11.33
N TYR A 287 -3.92 -3.35 11.30
CA TYR A 287 -5.07 -4.18 11.66
C TYR A 287 -6.13 -4.04 10.58
N GLN A 288 -6.63 -5.17 10.08
CA GLN A 288 -7.68 -5.25 9.08
C GLN A 288 -8.99 -5.81 9.69
N PRO A 289 -10.15 -5.44 9.10
CA PRO A 289 -11.43 -6.01 9.51
C PRO A 289 -11.45 -7.54 9.48
N GLY A 290 -11.61 -8.15 10.65
CA GLY A 290 -11.74 -9.61 10.78
C GLY A 290 -10.43 -10.34 11.05
N ASP A 291 -9.35 -9.61 11.33
CA ASP A 291 -8.08 -10.17 11.79
C ASP A 291 -8.31 -10.97 13.08
N GLY A 292 -9.01 -10.42 14.06
CA GLY A 292 -9.36 -11.14 15.29
C GLY A 292 -8.96 -10.28 16.48
N ILE A 293 -8.67 -10.87 17.64
CA ILE A 293 -8.29 -10.08 18.82
C ILE A 293 -6.78 -10.13 19.00
N ASP A 294 -6.11 -9.14 18.43
CA ASP A 294 -4.64 -9.08 18.44
C ASP A 294 -4.12 -8.32 19.65
N THR A 295 -2.92 -8.69 20.10
CA THR A 295 -2.24 -8.09 21.24
C THR A 295 -0.97 -7.42 20.79
N ILE A 296 -0.88 -6.11 20.96
CA ILE A 296 0.37 -5.35 20.80
C ILE A 296 1.06 -5.30 22.17
N THR A 297 2.24 -5.91 22.26
CA THR A 297 2.86 -6.22 23.56
C THR A 297 3.77 -5.13 24.10
N ASP A 298 4.28 -4.25 23.25
CA ASP A 298 5.39 -3.37 23.58
C ASP A 298 5.23 -1.95 23.04
N PHE A 299 4.01 -1.50 22.73
CA PHE A 299 3.77 -0.21 22.10
C PHE A 299 4.57 0.94 22.76
N ASN A 300 5.45 1.55 21.98
CA ASN A 300 6.41 2.61 22.34
C ASN A 300 7.58 2.17 23.27
N THR A 301 7.87 0.89 23.34
CA THR A 301 9.10 0.33 23.92
C THR A 301 10.24 0.48 22.90
N GLY A 302 11.51 0.48 23.32
CA GLY A 302 12.67 0.65 22.41
C GLY A 302 12.88 2.06 21.85
N ASN A 303 11.83 2.87 21.80
CA ASN A 303 11.81 4.22 21.25
C ASN A 303 12.49 5.30 22.11
N THR A 304 13.14 6.30 21.46
CA THR A 304 13.83 7.39 22.17
C THR A 304 12.86 8.52 22.55
N GLY A 305 12.24 8.46 23.73
CA GLY A 305 11.42 9.58 24.23
C GLY A 305 10.17 9.12 24.97
N ALA A 306 9.38 10.07 25.45
CA ALA A 306 8.09 9.78 26.05
C ALA A 306 6.99 10.06 25.02
N LEU A 307 5.98 9.20 24.94
CA LEU A 307 4.77 9.48 24.17
C LEU A 307 4.27 10.90 24.47
N GLY A 308 4.06 11.71 23.43
CA GLY A 308 3.50 13.06 23.56
C GLY A 308 4.50 14.17 23.91
N ASP A 309 5.80 13.91 23.80
CA ASP A 309 6.84 14.94 23.84
C ASP A 309 6.84 15.89 22.62
N GLY A 310 6.00 15.59 21.63
CA GLY A 310 5.83 16.37 20.39
C GLY A 310 6.80 15.96 19.28
N ASN A 311 7.62 14.95 19.50
CA ASN A 311 8.36 14.26 18.46
C ASN A 311 7.49 13.11 17.92
N LEU A 312 7.30 13.09 16.61
CA LEU A 312 6.47 12.11 15.89
C LEU A 312 7.35 11.28 14.95
N LEU A 313 8.57 11.03 15.38
CA LEU A 313 9.63 10.30 14.66
C LEU A 313 10.37 9.35 15.62
N ASN A 314 9.78 9.11 16.80
CA ASN A 314 10.35 8.33 17.90
C ASN A 314 9.25 7.58 18.66
N ASN A 315 8.15 7.23 17.99
CA ASN A 315 7.05 6.47 18.59
C ASN A 315 6.55 5.42 17.60
N ASP A 316 5.88 4.40 18.13
CA ASP A 316 5.15 3.43 17.33
C ASP A 316 3.75 3.93 16.96
N TYR A 317 3.20 3.32 15.92
CA TYR A 317 1.98 3.77 15.29
C TYR A 317 1.03 2.61 15.01
N ILE A 318 -0.25 2.86 15.28
CA ILE A 318 -1.35 2.06 14.74
C ILE A 318 -2.43 3.00 14.20
N HIS A 319 -2.99 2.64 13.06
CA HIS A 319 -4.00 3.45 12.37
C HIS A 319 -5.42 3.05 12.77
N LEU A 320 -6.04 3.84 13.65
CA LEU A 320 -7.38 3.55 14.18
C LEU A 320 -8.48 4.52 13.71
N TYR A 321 -8.16 5.46 12.81
CA TYR A 321 -9.10 6.50 12.36
C TYR A 321 -10.25 5.97 11.50
N GLU A 322 -10.12 4.75 10.98
CA GLU A 322 -11.19 4.09 10.25
C GLU A 322 -12.22 3.49 11.21
N TYR A 323 -11.78 3.14 12.42
CA TYR A 323 -12.58 2.51 13.45
C TYR A 323 -13.24 3.54 14.36
N TYR A 324 -12.55 4.61 14.77
CA TYR A 324 -13.08 5.65 15.68
C TYR A 324 -13.14 7.03 15.03
N ASP A 325 -14.23 7.76 15.27
CA ASP A 325 -14.41 9.13 14.78
C ASP A 325 -13.60 10.16 15.57
N ASN A 326 -13.36 9.90 16.85
CA ASN A 326 -12.62 10.81 17.73
C ASN A 326 -11.91 10.10 18.90
N LEU A 327 -10.96 10.80 19.54
CA LEU A 327 -10.16 10.23 20.62
C LEU A 327 -10.96 9.93 21.89
N ALA A 328 -12.06 10.65 22.15
CA ALA A 328 -12.89 10.38 23.32
C ALA A 328 -13.62 9.05 23.19
N GLU A 329 -14.03 8.70 21.98
CA GLU A 329 -14.61 7.41 21.61
C GLU A 329 -13.64 6.27 21.87
N LEU A 330 -12.44 6.34 21.27
CA LEU A 330 -11.39 5.34 21.43
C LEU A 330 -11.00 5.14 22.89
N ARG A 331 -10.81 6.23 23.65
CA ARG A 331 -10.45 6.15 25.07
C ARG A 331 -11.58 5.60 25.93
N ALA A 332 -12.84 5.89 25.59
CA ALA A 332 -13.98 5.34 26.32
C ALA A 332 -14.11 3.83 26.10
N ASP A 333 -13.86 3.37 24.87
CA ASP A 333 -13.81 1.94 24.53
C ASP A 333 -12.68 1.23 25.30
N PHE A 334 -11.46 1.79 25.27
CA PHE A 334 -10.35 1.26 26.07
C PHE A 334 -10.64 1.24 27.58
N ASP A 335 -11.33 2.26 28.11
CA ASP A 335 -11.67 2.35 29.53
C ASP A 335 -12.80 1.37 29.95
N ASP A 336 -13.51 0.76 28.99
CA ASP A 336 -14.59 -0.21 29.25
C ASP A 336 -14.01 -1.54 29.74
N ASP A 337 -13.32 -2.27 28.85
CA ASP A 337 -12.76 -3.59 29.14
C ASP A 337 -11.28 -3.76 28.77
N GLY A 338 -10.64 -2.70 28.26
CA GLY A 338 -9.24 -2.71 27.80
C GLY A 338 -9.04 -3.28 26.41
N ILE A 339 -10.12 -3.58 25.67
CA ILE A 339 -10.09 -4.11 24.31
C ILE A 339 -10.75 -3.11 23.37
N LEU A 340 -10.01 -2.63 22.38
CA LEU A 340 -10.57 -1.79 21.31
C LEU A 340 -11.37 -2.68 20.35
N ASN A 341 -12.71 -2.69 20.42
CA ASN A 341 -13.56 -3.60 19.65
C ASN A 341 -15.01 -3.08 19.43
N GLN A 342 -15.95 -3.99 19.11
CA GLN A 342 -17.40 -3.68 19.01
C GLN A 342 -18.18 -3.88 20.32
N SER A 343 -17.51 -4.34 21.38
CA SER A 343 -18.18 -4.75 22.60
C SER A 343 -18.69 -3.52 23.35
N ASN A 344 -19.89 -3.64 23.89
CA ASN A 344 -20.55 -2.63 24.70
C ASN A 344 -20.77 -3.24 26.07
N SER A 345 -19.77 -3.24 26.95
CA SER A 345 -19.94 -3.73 28.32
C SER A 345 -20.59 -2.65 29.21
N GLY A 346 -21.66 -2.01 28.73
CA GLY A 346 -22.36 -0.95 29.47
C GLY A 346 -23.57 -0.35 28.74
N THR A 347 -24.31 0.52 29.43
CA THR A 347 -25.48 1.27 28.91
C THR A 347 -25.14 2.40 27.93
N VAL A 348 -23.86 2.60 27.59
CA VAL A 348 -23.41 3.71 26.76
C VAL A 348 -22.74 3.14 25.52
N ASP A 349 -23.30 3.50 24.37
CA ASP A 349 -22.77 3.20 23.04
C ASP A 349 -21.62 4.17 22.77
N TYR A 350 -20.41 3.64 22.81
CA TYR A 350 -19.18 4.39 22.55
C TYR A 350 -18.64 4.10 21.16
N SER A 351 -19.30 3.34 20.28
CA SER A 351 -18.65 2.92 19.03
C SER A 351 -19.65 2.58 17.90
N ASN A 352 -19.48 3.18 16.73
CA ASN A 352 -20.19 2.77 15.49
C ASN A 352 -19.37 1.70 14.70
N ASN A 353 -18.53 0.93 15.39
CA ASN A 353 -17.30 0.36 14.80
C ASN A 353 -17.51 -1.03 14.20
N THR A 354 -18.61 -1.22 13.46
CA THR A 354 -18.91 -2.46 12.69
C THR A 354 -17.74 -2.96 11.82
N LEU A 355 -16.76 -2.10 11.55
CA LEU A 355 -15.54 -2.38 10.82
C LEU A 355 -14.55 -3.31 11.52
N PHE A 356 -14.61 -3.52 12.85
CA PHE A 356 -13.77 -4.55 13.49
C PHE A 356 -14.17 -5.98 13.08
N ALA A 357 -15.36 -6.16 12.48
CA ALA A 357 -15.88 -7.45 12.01
C ALA A 357 -15.82 -8.61 13.02
N GLY A 358 -15.89 -8.32 14.32
CA GLY A 358 -15.84 -9.31 15.41
C GLY A 358 -14.47 -9.50 16.06
N GLY A 359 -13.42 -8.84 15.56
CA GLY A 359 -12.11 -8.75 16.20
C GLY A 359 -11.95 -7.55 17.14
N GLY A 360 -10.70 -7.22 17.47
CA GLY A 360 -10.32 -6.14 18.35
C GLY A 360 -8.82 -6.04 18.59
N LEU A 361 -8.41 -5.06 19.40
CA LEU A 361 -7.00 -4.85 19.75
C LEU A 361 -6.82 -4.72 21.25
N VAL A 362 -5.81 -5.41 21.78
CA VAL A 362 -5.34 -5.33 23.16
C VAL A 362 -3.95 -4.69 23.17
N PHE A 363 -3.73 -3.76 24.09
CA PHE A 363 -2.41 -3.14 24.28
C PHE A 363 -1.85 -3.52 25.65
N GLN A 364 -0.64 -4.05 25.70
CA GLN A 364 0.06 -4.33 26.95
C GLN A 364 1.06 -3.21 27.28
N GLY A 365 1.20 -2.88 28.56
CA GLY A 365 2.14 -1.83 29.01
C GLY A 365 1.71 -0.40 28.68
N VAL A 366 0.54 -0.23 28.07
CA VAL A 366 -0.02 1.05 27.62
C VAL A 366 -1.19 1.47 28.50
N ASP A 367 -1.27 2.76 28.82
CA ASP A 367 -2.50 3.36 29.37
C ASP A 367 -3.18 4.26 28.34
N ARG A 368 -4.45 4.61 28.59
CA ARG A 368 -5.27 5.44 27.68
C ARG A 368 -4.64 6.77 27.26
N SER A 369 -3.65 7.29 28.00
CA SER A 369 -2.95 8.54 27.69
C SER A 369 -1.94 8.40 26.55
N ALA A 370 -1.53 7.17 26.24
CA ALA A 370 -0.71 6.82 25.09
C ALA A 370 -1.46 7.00 23.76
N PHE A 371 -2.78 6.83 23.75
CA PHE A 371 -3.59 7.16 22.59
C PHE A 371 -3.63 8.68 22.44
N ARG A 372 -3.04 9.13 21.34
CA ARG A 372 -2.93 10.54 20.99
C ARG A 372 -3.50 10.76 19.60
N THR A 373 -3.95 11.99 19.38
CA THR A 373 -4.35 12.46 18.07
C THR A 373 -3.12 12.88 17.29
N ASP A 374 -2.24 11.93 17.06
CA ASP A 374 -1.08 12.15 16.22
C ASP A 374 -1.57 12.15 14.78
N ASN A 375 -1.85 13.37 14.30
CA ASN A 375 -2.09 13.76 12.92
C ASN A 375 -3.45 13.39 12.26
N VAL A 376 -4.56 13.64 12.96
CA VAL A 376 -5.77 14.14 12.26
C VAL A 376 -5.54 15.63 11.97
N GLY A 377 -4.85 15.89 10.85
CA GLY A 377 -4.23 17.18 10.53
C GLY A 377 -5.10 18.40 10.81
N VAL A 378 -4.53 19.47 11.34
CA VAL A 378 -5.27 20.71 11.63
C VAL A 378 -5.94 21.23 10.34
N ALA A 379 -7.12 21.87 10.43
CA ALA A 379 -7.71 22.54 9.29
C ALA A 379 -6.75 23.63 8.76
N CYS A 380 -6.31 23.51 7.51
CA CYS A 380 -5.47 24.51 6.88
C CYS A 380 -5.64 24.57 5.36
N PHE A 381 -5.38 25.76 4.87
CA PHE A 381 -5.23 26.06 3.46
C PHE A 381 -3.81 25.73 3.01
N THR A 382 -3.59 25.66 1.70
CA THR A 382 -2.23 25.66 1.15
C THR A 382 -1.84 27.06 0.66
N ALA A 383 -0.54 27.35 0.67
CA ALA A 383 -0.03 28.59 0.11
C ALA A 383 -0.53 28.79 -1.34
N GLY A 384 -0.94 30.02 -1.66
CA GLY A 384 -1.52 30.40 -2.93
C GLY A 384 -3.05 30.51 -2.92
N THR A 385 -3.74 29.92 -1.94
CA THR A 385 -5.19 30.12 -1.74
C THR A 385 -5.51 31.61 -1.63
N ARG A 386 -6.55 32.07 -2.31
CA ARG A 386 -7.05 33.44 -2.22
C ARG A 386 -8.11 33.57 -1.15
N ILE A 387 -7.91 34.51 -0.25
CA ILE A 387 -8.81 34.86 0.84
C ILE A 387 -9.42 36.21 0.56
N ARG A 388 -10.73 36.34 0.72
CA ARG A 388 -11.44 37.59 0.53
C ARG A 388 -11.19 38.54 1.70
N THR A 389 -10.82 39.77 1.37
CA THR A 389 -10.73 40.91 2.30
C THR A 389 -11.63 42.04 1.79
N PRO A 390 -11.91 43.08 2.60
CA PRO A 390 -12.64 44.25 2.13
C PRO A 390 -11.99 44.95 0.93
N GLY A 391 -10.67 44.82 0.78
CA GLY A 391 -9.90 45.38 -0.35
C GLY A 391 -9.85 44.47 -1.58
N GLY A 392 -10.52 43.32 -1.56
CA GLY A 392 -10.47 42.30 -2.60
C GLY A 392 -9.76 41.01 -2.15
N GLU A 393 -9.60 40.08 -3.08
CA GLU A 393 -8.96 38.79 -2.78
C GLU A 393 -7.43 38.88 -2.77
N VAL A 394 -6.82 38.43 -1.68
CA VAL A 394 -5.36 38.39 -1.50
C VAL A 394 -4.87 36.97 -1.32
N ARG A 395 -3.57 36.73 -1.54
CA ARG A 395 -2.95 35.44 -1.25
C ARG A 395 -2.90 35.21 0.25
N ILE A 396 -3.22 34.00 0.71
CA ILE A 396 -3.25 33.70 2.14
C ILE A 396 -1.90 33.95 2.81
N GLU A 397 -0.79 33.65 2.12
CA GLU A 397 0.57 33.86 2.61
C GLU A 397 0.98 35.34 2.76
N THR A 398 0.15 36.29 2.30
CA THR A 398 0.41 37.73 2.47
C THR A 398 -0.33 38.35 3.64
N LEU A 399 -1.29 37.63 4.25
CA LEU A 399 -2.05 38.12 5.40
C LEU A 399 -1.17 38.18 6.66
N GLN A 400 -1.46 39.15 7.52
CA GLN A 400 -0.80 39.35 8.79
C GLN A 400 -1.83 39.51 9.92
N PRO A 401 -1.44 39.23 11.19
CA PRO A 401 -2.29 39.57 12.33
C PRO A 401 -2.69 41.05 12.29
N GLY A 402 -3.98 41.31 12.46
CA GLY A 402 -4.60 42.64 12.34
C GLY A 402 -5.29 42.90 11.01
N ASP A 403 -4.95 42.17 9.94
CA ASP A 403 -5.64 42.31 8.65
C ASP A 403 -7.12 41.90 8.77
N LEU A 404 -8.00 42.65 8.09
CA LEU A 404 -9.42 42.33 8.04
C LEU A 404 -9.70 41.27 6.97
N VAL A 405 -10.32 40.17 7.38
CA VAL A 405 -10.79 39.10 6.49
C VAL A 405 -12.31 39.10 6.45
N GLU A 406 -12.89 39.01 5.26
CA GLU A 406 -14.34 38.89 5.10
C GLU A 406 -14.81 37.54 5.61
N THR A 407 -15.75 37.57 6.56
CA THR A 407 -16.42 36.37 7.07
C THR A 407 -17.87 36.34 6.61
N ARG A 408 -18.45 35.14 6.56
CA ARG A 408 -19.83 34.95 6.13
C ARG A 408 -20.84 35.55 7.10
N ASP A 409 -20.63 35.32 8.41
CA ASP A 409 -21.66 35.53 9.41
C ASP A 409 -21.46 36.80 10.24
N ASN A 410 -20.22 37.31 10.36
CA ASN A 410 -19.89 38.42 11.25
C ASN A 410 -19.25 39.62 10.53
N GLY A 411 -19.31 39.68 9.20
CA GLY A 411 -18.65 40.72 8.40
C GLY A 411 -17.12 40.65 8.49
N PRO A 412 -16.39 41.72 8.14
CA PRO A 412 -14.94 41.74 8.24
C PRO A 412 -14.46 41.56 9.69
N GLN A 413 -13.63 40.56 9.93
CA GLN A 413 -13.05 40.27 11.25
C GLN A 413 -11.52 40.41 11.22
N PRO A 414 -10.90 40.96 12.28
CA PRO A 414 -9.45 41.07 12.36
C PRO A 414 -8.81 39.70 12.62
N LEU A 415 -7.87 39.32 11.77
CA LEU A 415 -7.07 38.12 11.96
C LEU A 415 -6.24 38.26 13.24
N ARG A 416 -6.29 37.29 14.14
CA ARG A 416 -5.55 37.32 15.41
C ARG A 416 -4.24 36.57 15.33
N TRP A 417 -4.22 35.49 14.57
CA TRP A 417 -3.03 34.68 14.39
C TRP A 417 -3.04 34.01 13.01
N ILE A 418 -1.84 33.87 12.45
CA ILE A 418 -1.60 33.14 11.22
C ILE A 418 -0.40 32.21 11.39
N GLY A 419 -0.67 30.91 11.34
CA GLY A 419 0.36 29.88 11.48
C GLY A 419 0.78 29.33 10.12
N THR A 420 2.05 28.98 9.97
CA THR A 420 2.54 28.35 8.73
C THR A 420 3.37 27.10 9.04
N THR A 421 3.04 25.99 8.38
CA THR A 421 3.78 24.73 8.46
C THR A 421 4.30 24.35 7.07
N ARG A 422 5.61 24.06 6.95
CA ARG A 422 6.25 23.65 5.70
C ARG A 422 6.68 22.19 5.79
N LEU A 423 6.28 21.38 4.80
CA LEU A 423 6.55 19.95 4.70
C LEU A 423 7.34 19.65 3.43
N GLY A 424 8.37 18.80 3.58
CA GLY A 424 9.17 18.27 2.48
C GLY A 424 8.77 16.83 2.13
N GLN A 425 9.37 16.31 1.06
CA GLN A 425 9.00 15.02 0.46
C GLN A 425 9.10 13.87 1.47
N ALA A 426 10.22 13.73 2.19
CA ALA A 426 10.39 12.65 3.17
C ALA A 426 9.24 12.58 4.20
N ARG A 427 8.76 13.73 4.69
CA ARG A 427 7.65 13.76 5.65
C ARG A 427 6.29 13.50 5.01
N LEU A 428 6.12 13.78 3.72
CA LEU A 428 4.90 13.46 2.96
C LEU A 428 4.87 11.99 2.52
N ASP A 429 6.04 11.40 2.31
CA ASP A 429 6.20 9.99 1.97
C ASP A 429 6.02 9.12 3.23
N ALA A 430 6.47 9.59 4.40
CA ALA A 430 6.30 8.91 5.68
C ALA A 430 4.89 9.03 6.30
N ASP A 431 4.05 9.99 5.88
CA ASP A 431 2.69 10.13 6.41
C ASP A 431 1.74 10.67 5.33
N GLU A 432 0.95 9.76 4.75
CA GLU A 432 0.02 10.09 3.68
C GLU A 432 -1.10 11.05 4.13
N ARG A 433 -1.37 11.18 5.43
CA ARG A 433 -2.38 12.09 5.99
C ARG A 433 -1.96 13.55 5.87
N LEU A 434 -0.64 13.78 5.81
CA LEU A 434 -0.07 15.09 5.54
C LEU A 434 -0.19 15.50 4.07
N ARG A 435 -0.65 14.59 3.19
CA ARG A 435 -0.94 14.95 1.81
C ARG A 435 -2.28 15.69 1.72
N PRO A 436 -2.34 16.76 0.91
CA PRO A 436 -3.51 17.60 0.82
C PRO A 436 -4.53 16.95 -0.10
N VAL A 437 -5.78 17.32 0.12
CA VAL A 437 -6.88 16.95 -0.76
C VAL A 437 -6.99 18.01 -1.84
N ALA A 438 -6.90 17.58 -3.09
CA ALA A 438 -7.19 18.38 -4.26
C ALA A 438 -8.69 18.27 -4.57
N ILE A 439 -9.38 19.40 -4.58
CA ILE A 439 -10.81 19.49 -4.85
C ILE A 439 -11.00 20.35 -6.09
N LYS A 440 -11.62 19.79 -7.13
CA LYS A 440 -11.91 20.52 -8.36
C LYS A 440 -12.90 21.66 -8.12
N SER A 441 -12.70 22.78 -8.81
CA SER A 441 -13.49 24.01 -8.62
C SER A 441 -15.01 23.79 -8.69
N TRP A 442 -15.44 22.93 -9.62
CA TRP A 442 -16.85 22.62 -9.85
C TRP A 442 -17.48 21.72 -8.77
N VAL A 443 -16.70 21.11 -7.87
CA VAL A 443 -17.24 20.25 -6.79
C VAL A 443 -18.00 21.08 -5.77
N LEU A 444 -17.45 22.24 -5.39
CA LEU A 444 -18.03 23.15 -4.38
C LEU A 444 -18.45 24.51 -4.97
N GLY A 445 -18.29 24.70 -6.28
CA GLY A 445 -18.54 25.99 -6.94
C GLY A 445 -17.51 27.07 -6.59
N SER A 446 -16.28 26.68 -6.25
CA SER A 446 -15.19 27.63 -6.04
C SER A 446 -14.70 28.22 -7.35
N GLN A 447 -14.09 29.40 -7.28
CA GLN A 447 -13.54 30.08 -8.45
C GLN A 447 -12.34 29.34 -9.05
N ARG A 448 -11.59 28.61 -8.23
CA ARG A 448 -10.40 27.84 -8.60
C ARG A 448 -10.35 26.51 -7.85
N ASP A 449 -9.57 25.57 -8.37
CA ASP A 449 -9.28 24.30 -7.70
C ASP A 449 -8.68 24.59 -6.32
N LEU A 450 -9.16 23.86 -5.32
CA LEU A 450 -8.71 23.97 -3.95
C LEU A 450 -7.70 22.86 -3.63
N LEU A 451 -6.76 23.21 -2.78
CA LEU A 451 -5.79 22.30 -2.20
C LEU A 451 -5.72 22.61 -0.71
N VAL A 452 -6.19 21.68 0.11
CA VAL A 452 -6.40 21.89 1.56
C VAL A 452 -5.96 20.67 2.35
N SER A 453 -5.81 20.81 3.68
CA SER A 453 -5.60 19.64 4.53
C SER A 453 -6.84 18.73 4.54
N ARG A 454 -6.65 17.44 4.89
CA ARG A 454 -7.75 16.47 4.96
C ARG A 454 -8.87 16.93 5.91
N GLN A 455 -8.55 17.57 7.03
CA GLN A 455 -9.58 18.00 7.98
C GLN A 455 -10.27 19.30 7.60
N HIS A 456 -9.81 20.04 6.58
CA HIS A 456 -10.40 21.31 6.23
C HIS A 456 -11.87 21.14 5.79
N ALA A 457 -12.75 21.92 6.40
CA ALA A 457 -14.19 21.79 6.22
C ALA A 457 -14.81 22.96 5.44
N PHE A 458 -15.80 22.62 4.63
CA PHE A 458 -16.51 23.53 3.76
C PHE A 458 -17.97 23.56 4.14
N LEU A 459 -18.61 24.71 3.98
CA LEU A 459 -20.04 24.78 4.19
C LEU A 459 -20.77 23.97 3.12
N ASP A 460 -21.70 23.14 3.56
CA ASP A 460 -22.51 22.31 2.69
C ASP A 460 -23.53 23.12 1.86
N GLY A 461 -24.16 22.46 0.89
CA GLY A 461 -25.17 23.08 0.03
C GLY A 461 -26.41 23.59 0.79
N THR A 462 -26.68 23.06 1.99
CA THR A 462 -27.78 23.52 2.85
C THR A 462 -27.44 24.81 3.60
N GLY A 463 -26.14 25.11 3.77
CA GLY A 463 -25.64 26.26 4.51
C GLY A 463 -25.68 26.08 6.03
N GLY A 464 -26.07 24.90 6.51
CA GLY A 464 -26.28 24.60 7.92
C GLY A 464 -25.18 23.76 8.56
N ARG A 465 -24.35 23.07 7.77
CA ARG A 465 -23.34 22.13 8.27
C ARG A 465 -22.01 22.28 7.52
N LEU A 466 -20.94 21.76 8.12
CA LEU A 466 -19.62 21.68 7.50
C LEU A 466 -19.31 20.25 7.07
N ILE A 467 -18.75 20.06 5.89
CA ILE A 467 -18.28 18.77 5.35
C ILE A 467 -16.76 18.82 5.20
N ARG A 468 -16.05 17.82 5.73
CA ARG A 468 -14.58 17.76 5.65
C ARG A 468 -14.10 17.22 4.31
N ALA A 469 -12.93 17.69 3.86
CA ALA A 469 -12.26 17.14 2.69
C ALA A 469 -11.94 15.64 2.82
N ALA A 470 -11.62 15.17 4.03
CA ALA A 470 -11.39 13.76 4.35
C ALA A 470 -12.64 12.91 4.09
N GLN A 471 -13.81 13.43 4.46
CA GLN A 471 -15.08 12.74 4.22
C GLN A 471 -15.37 12.66 2.72
N MET A 472 -15.18 13.75 1.97
CA MET A 472 -15.33 13.74 0.51
C MET A 472 -14.40 12.73 -0.16
N LEU A 473 -13.18 12.56 0.37
CA LEU A 473 -12.21 11.58 -0.09
C LEU A 473 -12.67 10.14 0.23
N LYS A 474 -13.06 9.87 1.49
CA LYS A 474 -13.58 8.57 1.95
C LYS A 474 -14.80 8.12 1.14
N GLU A 475 -15.67 9.06 0.80
CA GLU A 475 -16.88 8.81 0.02
C GLU A 475 -16.67 8.82 -1.51
N ASN A 476 -15.42 8.92 -1.98
CA ASN A 476 -15.05 8.92 -3.41
C ASN A 476 -15.81 9.96 -4.26
N TRP A 477 -15.93 11.19 -3.76
CA TRP A 477 -16.57 12.26 -4.51
C TRP A 477 -15.82 12.55 -5.81
N ARG A 478 -16.56 12.61 -6.94
CA ARG A 478 -15.97 12.87 -8.25
C ARG A 478 -15.26 14.22 -8.23
N GLY A 479 -13.99 14.25 -8.63
CA GLY A 479 -13.19 15.48 -8.65
C GLY A 479 -12.48 15.80 -7.34
N VAL A 480 -12.55 14.92 -6.34
CA VAL A 480 -11.81 14.99 -5.07
C VAL A 480 -10.76 13.87 -5.05
N ARG A 481 -9.51 14.18 -4.68
CA ARG A 481 -8.43 13.19 -4.59
C ARG A 481 -7.30 13.63 -3.67
N ALA A 482 -6.58 12.68 -3.08
CA ALA A 482 -5.30 12.97 -2.43
C ALA A 482 -4.25 13.40 -3.48
N ALA A 483 -3.49 14.45 -3.19
CA ALA A 483 -2.50 14.99 -4.11
C ALA A 483 -1.12 14.31 -3.96
N GLN A 484 -1.04 13.04 -4.35
CA GLN A 484 0.15 12.19 -4.20
C GLN A 484 1.43 12.78 -4.83
N GLY A 485 1.35 13.46 -5.97
CA GLY A 485 2.53 13.97 -6.69
C GLY A 485 3.23 15.20 -6.08
N ARG A 486 2.85 15.67 -4.89
CA ARG A 486 3.45 16.86 -4.27
C ARG A 486 4.68 16.50 -3.44
N LYS A 487 5.83 17.10 -3.78
CA LYS A 487 7.11 16.94 -3.06
C LYS A 487 7.32 17.95 -1.93
N LYS A 488 6.60 19.07 -1.95
CA LYS A 488 6.69 20.13 -0.93
C LYS A 488 5.34 20.82 -0.79
N ILE A 489 4.96 21.11 0.45
CA ILE A 489 3.68 21.76 0.78
C ILE A 489 3.90 22.78 1.88
N THR A 490 3.19 23.91 1.77
CA THR A 490 3.08 24.90 2.84
C THR A 490 1.61 25.00 3.24
N TYR A 491 1.32 24.63 4.48
CA TYR A 491 0.01 24.79 5.13
C TYR A 491 -0.06 26.10 5.89
N VAL A 492 -1.23 26.76 5.83
CA VAL A 492 -1.48 28.04 6.50
C VAL A 492 -2.79 27.97 7.29
N HIS A 493 -2.74 28.40 8.55
CA HIS A 493 -3.86 28.42 9.50
C HIS A 493 -4.28 29.86 9.77
N LEU A 494 -5.57 30.13 9.83
CA LEU A 494 -6.13 31.44 10.18
C LEU A 494 -6.94 31.32 11.46
N MET A 495 -6.70 32.18 12.43
CA MET A 495 -7.45 32.20 13.69
C MET A 495 -7.89 33.62 14.06
N PHE A 496 -9.12 33.73 14.55
CA PHE A 496 -9.80 34.99 14.88
C PHE A 496 -10.07 35.07 16.40
N ASP A 497 -10.95 35.96 16.86
CA ASP A 497 -11.38 35.98 18.28
C ASP A 497 -12.41 34.89 18.63
N ARG A 498 -13.00 34.28 17.59
CA ARG A 498 -13.95 33.17 17.64
C ARG A 498 -13.80 32.34 16.39
N HIS A 499 -14.49 31.19 16.31
CA HIS A 499 -14.57 30.48 15.04
C HIS A 499 -15.25 31.37 14.00
N GLU A 500 -14.75 31.40 12.77
CA GLU A 500 -15.34 32.16 11.66
C GLU A 500 -15.39 31.31 10.38
N LEU A 501 -16.37 31.58 9.52
CA LEU A 501 -16.39 31.06 8.15
C LEU A 501 -15.85 32.13 7.20
N VAL A 502 -14.65 31.90 6.66
CA VAL A 502 -13.98 32.81 5.74
C VAL A 502 -14.32 32.48 4.29
N PHE A 503 -14.14 33.43 3.38
CA PHE A 503 -14.26 33.15 1.94
C PHE A 503 -12.90 32.83 1.33
N ALA A 504 -12.69 31.56 0.97
CA ALA A 504 -11.52 31.09 0.25
C ALA A 504 -11.91 30.66 -1.16
N GLU A 505 -11.24 31.18 -2.18
CA GLU A 505 -11.55 30.91 -3.59
C GLU A 505 -13.05 31.15 -3.92
N GLY A 506 -13.65 32.14 -3.26
CA GLY A 506 -15.05 32.52 -3.42
C GLY A 506 -16.07 31.71 -2.63
N ILE A 507 -15.68 30.63 -1.92
CA ILE A 507 -16.60 29.80 -1.12
C ILE A 507 -16.39 29.96 0.38
N ALA A 508 -17.45 29.74 1.16
CA ALA A 508 -17.40 29.82 2.61
C ALA A 508 -16.82 28.52 3.21
N THR A 509 -15.80 28.66 4.05
CA THR A 509 -15.05 27.54 4.62
C THR A 509 -14.50 27.90 5.99
N GLU A 510 -14.16 26.90 6.79
CA GLU A 510 -13.77 27.10 8.18
C GLU A 510 -12.43 27.84 8.32
N SER A 511 -12.35 28.69 9.33
CA SER A 511 -11.08 29.08 9.94
C SER A 511 -10.65 28.02 10.96
N MET A 512 -9.43 28.10 11.47
CA MET A 512 -8.97 27.16 12.49
C MET A 512 -9.80 27.32 13.77
N TYR A 513 -10.38 26.21 14.23
CA TYR A 513 -10.96 26.11 15.56
C TYR A 513 -9.96 25.47 16.54
N PRO A 514 -9.63 26.11 17.68
CA PRO A 514 -8.53 25.69 18.56
C PRO A 514 -8.92 24.56 19.52
N GLY A 515 -9.47 23.46 19.01
CA GLY A 515 -9.74 22.27 19.82
C GLY A 515 -8.47 21.53 20.25
N PRO A 516 -8.55 20.59 21.21
CA PRO A 516 -7.39 19.85 21.71
C PRO A 516 -6.56 19.21 20.59
N MET A 517 -7.22 18.60 19.60
CA MET A 517 -6.58 17.99 18.43
C MET A 517 -5.92 19.03 17.50
N ALA A 518 -6.55 20.18 17.34
CA ALA A 518 -6.01 21.24 16.49
C ALA A 518 -4.76 21.85 17.13
N LEU A 519 -4.73 22.00 18.45
CA LEU A 519 -3.58 22.47 19.21
C LEU A 519 -2.46 21.43 19.25
N SER A 520 -2.77 20.15 19.49
CA SER A 520 -1.78 19.07 19.48
C SER A 520 -1.13 18.86 18.11
N GLY A 521 -1.88 19.10 17.03
CA GLY A 521 -1.37 19.02 15.66
C GLY A 521 -0.48 20.19 15.22
N LEU A 522 -0.39 21.28 15.98
CA LEU A 522 0.54 22.37 15.70
C LEU A 522 1.95 22.06 16.19
N LYS A 523 2.95 22.53 15.42
CA LYS A 523 4.34 22.60 15.88
C LYS A 523 4.43 23.36 17.20
N ARG A 524 5.36 22.95 18.06
CA ARG A 524 5.55 23.53 19.39
C ARG A 524 5.69 25.05 19.34
N GLU A 525 6.47 25.60 18.42
CA GLU A 525 6.67 27.05 18.31
C GLU A 525 5.37 27.78 17.96
N CYS A 526 4.60 27.24 17.01
CA CYS A 526 3.29 27.77 16.64
C CYS A 526 2.29 27.68 17.79
N ARG A 527 2.33 26.58 18.56
CA ARG A 527 1.48 26.37 19.73
C ARG A 527 1.82 27.37 20.82
N GLU A 528 3.10 27.54 21.15
CA GLU A 528 3.56 28.50 22.17
C GLU A 528 3.17 29.94 21.80
N GLU A 529 3.35 30.34 20.54
CA GLU A 529 2.91 31.65 20.04
C GLU A 529 1.39 31.83 20.23
N LEU A 530 0.60 30.84 19.81
CA LEU A 530 -0.85 30.87 19.91
C LEU A 530 -1.35 30.87 21.35
N LEU A 531 -0.68 30.15 22.26
CA LEU A 531 -0.97 30.17 23.70
C LEU A 531 -0.61 31.52 24.35
N ASN A 532 0.38 32.25 23.83
CA ASN A 532 0.66 33.61 24.30
C ASN A 532 -0.42 34.60 23.88
N ILE A 533 -0.99 34.44 22.69
CA ILE A 533 -2.07 35.30 22.17
C ILE A 533 -3.42 34.94 22.85
N PHE A 534 -3.67 33.65 23.10
CA PHE A 534 -4.88 33.13 23.72
C PHE A 534 -4.55 32.28 24.97
N PRO A 535 -4.19 32.89 26.11
CA PRO A 535 -3.76 32.18 27.31
C PRO A 535 -4.76 31.16 27.84
N GLN A 536 -6.07 31.39 27.63
CA GLN A 536 -7.13 30.46 28.03
C GLN A 536 -7.01 29.08 27.36
N LEU A 537 -6.35 28.97 26.22
CA LEU A 537 -6.19 27.69 25.50
C LEU A 537 -5.22 26.72 26.21
N THR A 538 -4.45 27.19 27.19
CA THR A 538 -3.65 26.31 28.08
C THR A 538 -4.52 25.35 28.89
N LEU A 539 -5.80 25.67 29.08
CA LEU A 539 -6.76 24.78 29.75
C LEU A 539 -7.37 23.76 28.78
N VAL A 540 -7.40 24.04 27.47
CA VAL A 540 -7.81 23.07 26.44
C VAL A 540 -6.84 21.90 26.39
N THR A 541 -5.55 22.16 26.59
CA THR A 541 -4.52 21.11 26.73
C THR A 541 -4.62 20.30 28.03
N ARG A 542 -5.58 20.62 28.90
CA ARG A 542 -5.90 19.92 30.16
C ARG A 542 -7.34 19.38 30.15
N ASP A 543 -7.85 19.04 28.97
CA ASP A 543 -9.17 18.45 28.74
C ASP A 543 -10.37 19.33 29.12
N VAL A 544 -10.20 20.66 29.18
CA VAL A 544 -11.34 21.58 29.23
C VAL A 544 -11.90 21.79 27.82
N PRO A 545 -13.21 21.59 27.58
CA PRO A 545 -13.80 21.79 26.25
C PRO A 545 -13.53 23.19 25.69
N PRO A 546 -13.04 23.31 24.44
CA PRO A 546 -12.74 24.58 23.81
C PRO A 546 -13.97 25.48 23.68
N GLU A 547 -15.18 24.91 23.61
CA GLU A 547 -16.44 25.65 23.52
C GLU A 547 -16.68 26.52 24.77
N LEU A 548 -16.20 26.08 25.93
CA LEU A 548 -16.31 26.83 27.19
C LEU A 548 -15.29 27.97 27.29
N LEU A 549 -14.22 27.92 26.51
CA LEU A 549 -13.08 28.83 26.60
C LEU A 549 -13.01 29.82 25.43
N TYR A 550 -13.36 29.34 24.24
CA TYR A 550 -13.26 30.04 22.96
C TYR A 550 -14.62 30.19 22.25
N GLY A 551 -15.69 29.67 22.86
CA GLY A 551 -17.04 29.69 22.31
C GLY A 551 -17.29 28.55 21.31
N PRO A 552 -18.56 28.21 21.02
CA PRO A 552 -18.90 27.10 20.13
C PRO A 552 -18.44 27.37 18.68
N PRO A 553 -18.21 26.32 17.89
CA PRO A 553 -17.96 26.47 16.46
C PRO A 553 -19.18 27.09 15.76
N VAL A 554 -18.94 27.91 14.72
CA VAL A 554 -20.00 28.62 13.98
C VAL A 554 -21.02 27.68 13.34
N ARG A 555 -20.60 26.49 12.94
CA ARG A 555 -21.46 25.42 12.45
C ARG A 555 -20.94 24.08 12.96
N HIS A 556 -21.84 23.11 13.06
CA HIS A 556 -21.48 21.72 13.33
C HIS A 556 -20.92 21.06 12.07
N ILE A 557 -20.01 20.12 12.27
CA ILE A 557 -19.48 19.27 11.21
C ILE A 557 -20.46 18.10 11.05
N SER A 558 -20.90 17.83 9.83
CA SER A 558 -21.80 16.72 9.56
C SER A 558 -21.10 15.40 9.86
N GLY A 559 -21.68 14.59 10.74
CA GLY A 559 -21.49 13.15 10.69
C GLY A 559 -22.31 12.59 9.53
N HIS A 560 -21.66 11.84 8.64
CA HIS A 560 -22.19 10.89 7.64
C HIS A 560 -23.40 11.19 6.73
N ASP A 561 -24.03 12.36 6.78
CA ASP A 561 -25.15 12.66 5.87
C ASP A 561 -24.67 13.33 4.57
N ARG A 562 -24.81 12.62 3.44
CA ARG A 562 -24.74 13.22 2.11
C ARG A 562 -25.83 14.29 1.98
N PRO A 563 -25.53 15.54 1.59
CA PRO A 563 -26.58 16.44 1.15
C PRO A 563 -27.15 15.92 -0.17
N HIS A 564 -28.47 15.72 -0.21
CA HIS A 564 -29.23 15.35 -1.40
C HIS A 564 -29.09 16.35 -2.55
#